data_AF-A0A327VSK4-F1
#
_entry.id   AF-A0A327VSK4-F1
#
_cell.length_a   1.000
_cell.length_b   1.000
_cell.length_c   1.000
_cell.angle_alpha   90.00
_cell.angle_beta   90.00
_cell.angle_gamma   90.00
#
_symmetry.space_group_name_H-M   'P 1'
#
loop_
_entity.id
_entity.type
_entity.pdbx_description
1 polymer ?
#
loop_
_entity_poly.entity_id
_entity_poly.type
_entity_poly.pdbx_seq_one_letter_code
_entity_poly.pdbx_strand_id
1 'polypeptide(L)'
;MSIKVTRKQTVFSGDPKRVITRFFMPSPESRIISILQKVKDMPAHAATLVLNQTLRDFSGRHRNVSRIFRKHFGRARQLLRNPGFDMLQLPENKQLLIGAYFTAEYSIESAAFFNPSMVEDPDQSGLRIGQKRVILSFRATGEGHVSSIVFRGGVLDEHNNLEVIPTARLVEEADMVVDRKYKKEALVLEVKEKKLDNLSTRNIIEKLNEEFDYYELHEAIDKELKNSQLPDEEKRILGKVRSLSDTSYEITFSLDTGISDRVIFPLTSDEQNGIEDARFVRFTGDDGLVSYYATYTAYNGKDIMPRLIQTRDFYKFNIIPIHGKNVHNKGIALFPRKIRGKYAMLARMDGVNNYVMYSEDMNVWGEDTHLIQQPTYPWEFIQVGNCGSPIATLQGWLVITHGVGTMRRYCLGAMLLDLEHPEKVIGALSEPLMVPSEQEREGYVPNVVYSCGSLLNGDELVIPYAMSDTCSSYATVSMDELMQLLLPVHVRPKGKRHSKGHILLVDDETVSLEVLAHYLKQQGYEVDMAPDGIVALMKIDKIKFDLIISDVAMPNFDGYQLLAYLSSNASKIPVILLTGSVNLNDQEKGLNLGAAAYLQKPVDKVLLLELVTRILKEVKAGALK
;
A
#
# COMPACT_ATOMS: atom_id res chain seq x y z
N MET A 1 16.53 -0.69 24.08
CA MET A 1 17.40 -0.47 22.91
C MET A 1 16.54 0.18 21.86
N SER A 2 16.90 1.38 21.42
CA SER A 2 16.19 2.04 20.33
C SER A 2 16.63 1.42 18.99
N ILE A 3 15.67 1.16 18.12
CA ILE A 3 15.91 0.68 16.77
C ILE A 3 16.40 1.81 15.87
N LYS A 4 17.32 1.51 14.95
CA LYS A 4 17.75 2.50 13.97
C LYS A 4 16.70 2.65 12.87
N VAL A 5 16.12 3.84 12.77
CA VAL A 5 15.23 4.23 11.66
C VAL A 5 16.00 5.10 10.68
N THR A 6 16.06 4.69 9.41
CA THR A 6 16.74 5.44 8.35
C THR A 6 15.71 6.26 7.57
N ARG A 7 15.58 7.55 7.87
CA ARG A 7 14.75 8.49 7.09
C ARG A 7 15.40 8.77 5.73
N LYS A 8 14.61 8.70 4.67
CA LYS A 8 15.08 8.92 3.29
C LYS A 8 14.85 10.38 2.88
N GLN A 9 15.61 10.84 1.89
CA GLN A 9 15.66 12.25 1.49
C GLN A 9 14.51 12.65 0.55
N THR A 10 13.84 11.68 -0.08
CA THR A 10 12.75 11.94 -1.02
C THR A 10 11.54 12.52 -0.28
N VAL A 11 11.18 13.77 -0.59
CA VAL A 11 10.00 14.44 -0.04
C VAL A 11 8.92 14.55 -1.12
N PHE A 12 7.71 14.14 -0.78
CA PHE A 12 6.51 14.34 -1.55
C PHE A 12 5.76 15.56 -1.02
N SER A 13 5.61 16.57 -1.86
CA SER A 13 4.87 17.80 -1.56
C SER A 13 3.76 18.00 -2.59
N GLY A 14 2.72 18.75 -2.20
CA GLY A 14 1.63 19.07 -3.10
C GLY A 14 2.04 20.04 -4.20
N ASP A 15 1.55 19.82 -5.42
CA ASP A 15 1.77 20.73 -6.55
C ASP A 15 0.48 21.49 -6.90
N PRO A 16 0.39 22.80 -6.63
CA PRO A 16 -0.81 23.59 -6.93
C PRO A 16 -1.07 23.76 -8.45
N LYS A 17 -0.12 23.34 -9.31
CA LYS A 17 -0.31 23.34 -10.76
C LYS A 17 -1.13 22.14 -11.24
N ARG A 18 -1.27 21.11 -10.41
CA ARG A 18 -2.09 19.93 -10.69
C ARG A 18 -3.55 20.28 -10.41
N VAL A 19 -4.27 20.56 -11.49
CA VAL A 19 -5.67 21.02 -11.44
C VAL A 19 -6.59 20.06 -12.19
N ILE A 20 -7.81 19.95 -11.69
CA ILE A 20 -8.94 19.30 -12.36
C ILE A 20 -10.01 20.34 -12.69
N THR A 21 -11.07 19.94 -13.41
CA THR A 21 -12.20 20.84 -13.71
C THR A 21 -13.42 20.50 -12.88
N ARG A 22 -14.07 21.51 -12.31
CA ARG A 22 -15.31 21.36 -11.56
C ARG A 22 -16.43 22.15 -12.22
N PHE A 23 -17.66 21.63 -12.12
CA PHE A 23 -18.84 22.38 -12.50
C PHE A 23 -19.02 23.54 -11.51
N PHE A 24 -19.03 24.76 -12.04
CA PHE A 24 -19.16 25.99 -11.27
C PHE A 24 -20.52 26.61 -11.53
N MET A 25 -21.27 26.89 -10.46
CA MET A 25 -22.56 27.56 -10.57
C MET A 25 -22.54 28.88 -9.77
N PRO A 26 -22.50 30.04 -10.45
CA PRO A 26 -22.50 31.33 -9.77
C PRO A 26 -23.81 31.55 -9.01
N SER A 27 -23.72 32.04 -7.77
CA SER A 27 -24.87 32.52 -7.01
C SER A 27 -25.00 34.06 -7.13
N PRO A 28 -26.22 34.62 -7.04
CA PRO A 28 -27.53 33.94 -6.99
C PRO A 28 -28.00 33.46 -8.38
N GLU A 29 -29.11 32.72 -8.46
CA GLU A 29 -29.66 32.15 -9.71
C GLU A 29 -29.86 33.20 -10.83
N SER A 30 -30.22 34.44 -10.48
CA SER A 30 -30.34 35.54 -11.44
C SER A 30 -29.04 35.82 -12.21
N ARG A 31 -27.87 35.57 -11.60
CA ARG A 31 -26.56 35.67 -12.26
C ARG A 31 -26.37 34.59 -13.32
N ILE A 32 -26.86 33.37 -13.05
CA ILE A 32 -26.83 32.24 -13.99
C ILE A 32 -27.66 32.58 -15.23
N ILE A 33 -28.90 33.03 -15.02
CA ILE A 33 -29.81 33.44 -16.10
C ILE A 33 -29.20 34.58 -16.92
N SER A 34 -28.58 35.56 -16.24
CA SER A 34 -27.89 36.68 -16.91
C SER A 34 -26.75 36.21 -17.82
N ILE A 35 -25.93 35.26 -17.38
CA ILE A 35 -24.82 34.70 -18.19
C ILE A 35 -25.38 34.00 -19.43
N LEU A 36 -26.41 33.17 -19.26
CA LEU A 36 -27.05 32.46 -20.37
C LEU A 36 -27.61 33.42 -21.41
N GLN A 37 -28.33 34.45 -20.97
CA GLN A 37 -28.90 35.47 -21.85
C GLN A 37 -27.81 36.24 -22.60
N LYS A 38 -26.71 36.61 -21.92
CA LYS A 38 -25.55 37.26 -22.56
C LYS A 38 -24.91 36.41 -23.65
N VAL A 39 -24.73 35.11 -23.43
CA VAL A 39 -24.17 34.21 -24.46
C VAL A 39 -25.15 33.98 -25.60
N LYS A 40 -26.46 33.90 -25.31
CA LYS A 40 -27.52 33.82 -26.32
C LYS A 40 -27.51 35.05 -27.23
N ASP A 41 -27.45 36.25 -26.66
CA ASP A 41 -27.50 37.51 -27.41
C ASP A 41 -26.17 37.85 -28.10
N MET A 42 -25.07 37.19 -27.71
CA MET A 42 -23.75 37.37 -28.33
C MET A 42 -23.77 37.02 -29.83
N PRO A 43 -23.19 37.86 -30.72
CA PRO A 43 -23.03 37.51 -32.12
C PRO A 43 -22.24 36.19 -32.31
N ALA A 44 -22.62 35.37 -33.30
CA ALA A 44 -22.02 34.05 -33.48
C ALA A 44 -20.49 34.10 -33.70
N HIS A 45 -19.98 35.09 -34.44
CA HIS A 45 -18.54 35.27 -34.66
C HIS A 45 -17.79 35.60 -33.36
N ALA A 46 -18.39 36.43 -32.49
CA ALA A 46 -17.81 36.80 -31.21
C ALA A 46 -17.73 35.59 -30.26
N ALA A 47 -18.80 34.79 -30.22
CA ALA A 47 -18.82 33.54 -29.44
C ALA A 47 -17.73 32.56 -29.89
N THR A 48 -17.50 32.41 -31.19
CA THR A 48 -16.40 31.59 -31.73
C THR A 48 -15.03 32.13 -31.33
N LEU A 49 -14.82 33.44 -31.40
CA LEU A 49 -13.53 34.05 -31.06
C LEU A 49 -13.19 33.85 -29.58
N VAL A 50 -14.16 34.07 -28.69
CA VAL A 50 -13.99 33.84 -27.24
C VAL A 50 -13.75 32.36 -26.96
N LEU A 51 -14.55 31.46 -27.53
CA LEU A 51 -14.36 30.01 -27.34
C LEU A 51 -12.98 29.56 -27.81
N ASN A 52 -12.53 30.00 -28.99
CA ASN A 52 -11.21 29.61 -29.52
C ASN A 52 -10.06 30.13 -28.64
N GLN A 53 -10.19 31.34 -28.08
CA GLN A 53 -9.23 31.84 -27.11
C GLN A 53 -9.21 30.97 -25.85
N THR A 54 -10.38 30.67 -25.28
CA THR A 54 -10.49 29.77 -24.12
C THR A 54 -9.89 28.39 -24.41
N LEU A 55 -10.16 27.78 -25.57
CA LEU A 55 -9.59 26.48 -25.92
C LEU A 55 -8.06 26.54 -25.99
N ARG A 56 -7.47 27.61 -26.57
CA ARG A 56 -6.00 27.79 -26.60
C ARG A 56 -5.39 27.92 -25.22
N ASP A 57 -6.06 28.64 -24.32
CA ASP A 57 -5.53 28.91 -22.98
C ASP A 57 -5.58 27.66 -22.08
N PHE A 58 -6.56 26.77 -22.29
CA PHE A 58 -6.84 25.64 -21.39
C PHE A 58 -6.54 24.24 -21.97
N SER A 59 -6.29 24.08 -23.27
CA SER A 59 -5.99 22.75 -23.86
C SER A 59 -4.68 22.15 -23.39
N GLY A 60 -3.71 22.98 -22.98
CA GLY A 60 -2.44 22.54 -22.37
C GLY A 60 -2.53 22.26 -20.87
N ARG A 61 -3.70 22.50 -20.26
CA ARG A 61 -3.96 22.29 -18.83
C ARG A 61 -4.92 21.13 -18.56
N HIS A 62 -5.81 20.82 -19.51
CA HIS A 62 -6.82 19.78 -19.38
C HIS A 62 -6.90 18.89 -20.61
N ARG A 63 -6.98 17.57 -20.40
CA ARG A 63 -7.25 16.61 -21.48
C ARG A 63 -8.68 16.80 -21.98
N ASN A 64 -8.85 16.87 -23.30
CA ASN A 64 -10.17 16.92 -23.95
C ASN A 64 -11.10 18.03 -23.41
N VAL A 65 -10.59 19.25 -23.20
CA VAL A 65 -11.34 20.35 -22.56
C VAL A 65 -12.71 20.68 -23.20
N SER A 66 -12.85 20.50 -24.52
CA SER A 66 -14.13 20.68 -25.22
C SER A 66 -15.18 19.65 -24.79
N ARG A 67 -14.78 18.41 -24.47
CA ARG A 67 -15.64 17.37 -23.90
C ARG A 67 -16.16 17.77 -22.52
N ILE A 68 -15.29 18.36 -21.70
CA ILE A 68 -15.63 18.89 -20.37
C ILE A 68 -16.68 20.00 -20.49
N PHE A 69 -16.46 20.97 -21.37
CA PHE A 69 -17.42 22.06 -21.60
C PHE A 69 -18.78 21.52 -22.04
N ARG A 70 -18.82 20.53 -22.95
CA ARG A 70 -20.07 19.90 -23.36
C ARG A 70 -20.79 19.21 -22.20
N LYS A 71 -20.06 18.51 -21.32
CA LYS A 71 -20.60 17.89 -20.10
C LYS A 71 -21.21 18.93 -19.16
N HIS A 72 -20.51 20.04 -18.92
CA HIS A 72 -20.98 21.12 -18.05
C HIS A 72 -22.17 21.89 -18.64
N PHE A 73 -22.22 22.09 -19.96
CA PHE A 73 -23.41 22.60 -20.62
C PHE A 73 -24.63 21.70 -20.39
N GLY A 74 -24.46 20.38 -20.57
CA GLY A 74 -25.52 19.40 -20.30
C GLY A 74 -26.06 19.47 -18.87
N ARG A 75 -25.15 19.64 -17.88
CA ARG A 75 -25.51 19.80 -16.46
C ARG A 75 -26.24 21.12 -16.18
N ALA A 76 -25.76 22.23 -16.72
CA ALA A 76 -26.43 23.53 -16.60
C ALA A 76 -27.87 23.49 -17.13
N ARG A 77 -28.07 22.84 -18.30
CA ARG A 77 -29.40 22.63 -18.89
C ARG A 77 -30.35 21.83 -17.98
N GLN A 78 -29.85 20.79 -17.31
CA GLN A 78 -30.67 19.97 -16.41
C GLN A 78 -31.13 20.72 -15.16
N LEU A 79 -30.24 21.52 -14.57
CA LEU A 79 -30.53 22.26 -13.34
C LEU A 79 -31.50 23.41 -13.57
N LEU A 80 -31.49 23.98 -14.78
CA LEU A 80 -32.25 25.18 -15.10
C LEU A 80 -33.51 24.88 -15.91
N ARG A 81 -34.15 23.71 -15.77
CA ARG A 81 -35.26 23.18 -16.62
C ARG A 81 -36.49 24.08 -16.87
N ASN A 82 -36.52 25.32 -16.38
CA ASN A 82 -37.54 26.33 -16.65
C ASN A 82 -36.96 27.73 -17.00
N PRO A 83 -36.01 27.90 -17.94
CA PRO A 83 -35.76 29.23 -18.48
C PRO A 83 -36.87 29.47 -19.52
N GLY A 84 -37.32 30.70 -19.77
CA GLY A 84 -38.17 30.98 -20.94
C GLY A 84 -37.47 30.79 -22.30
N PHE A 85 -36.56 29.80 -22.42
CA PHE A 85 -35.61 29.65 -23.51
C PHE A 85 -35.14 28.20 -23.69
N ASP A 86 -35.21 27.68 -24.92
CA ASP A 86 -34.70 26.36 -25.31
C ASP A 86 -33.20 26.40 -25.63
N MET A 87 -32.37 25.90 -24.71
CA MET A 87 -30.91 25.87 -24.87
C MET A 87 -30.44 24.94 -25.98
N LEU A 88 -31.26 23.97 -26.44
CA LEU A 88 -30.87 23.02 -27.49
C LEU A 88 -30.79 23.66 -28.88
N GLN A 89 -31.48 24.79 -29.09
CA GLN A 89 -31.46 25.51 -30.37
C GLN A 89 -30.21 26.38 -30.55
N LEU A 90 -29.35 26.50 -29.53
CA LEU A 90 -28.11 27.25 -29.64
C LEU A 90 -27.11 26.54 -30.57
N PRO A 91 -26.39 27.28 -31.42
CA PRO A 91 -25.24 26.74 -32.15
C PRO A 91 -24.18 26.14 -31.21
N GLU A 92 -23.46 25.12 -31.67
CA GLU A 92 -22.52 24.35 -30.84
C GLU A 92 -21.46 25.21 -30.13
N ASN A 93 -20.91 26.22 -30.82
CA ASN A 93 -19.93 27.14 -30.22
C ASN A 93 -20.48 27.87 -28.97
N LYS A 94 -21.77 28.26 -28.98
CA LYS A 94 -22.44 28.87 -27.83
C LYS A 94 -22.72 27.85 -26.73
N GLN A 95 -23.09 26.63 -27.08
CA GLN A 95 -23.26 25.55 -26.10
C GLN A 95 -21.95 25.28 -25.34
N LEU A 96 -20.84 25.13 -26.07
CA LEU A 96 -19.52 24.95 -25.47
C LEU A 96 -19.08 26.17 -24.65
N LEU A 97 -19.33 27.39 -25.14
CA LEU A 97 -19.00 28.61 -24.39
C LEU A 97 -19.79 28.72 -23.09
N ILE A 98 -21.08 28.36 -23.09
CA ILE A 98 -21.88 28.26 -21.85
C ILE A 98 -21.24 27.23 -20.91
N GLY A 99 -20.87 26.06 -21.42
CA GLY A 99 -20.14 25.06 -20.65
C GLY A 99 -18.86 25.60 -20.02
N ALA A 100 -18.08 26.38 -20.76
CA ALA A 100 -16.85 27.00 -20.27
C ALA A 100 -17.11 28.00 -19.13
N TYR A 101 -18.14 28.85 -19.24
CA TYR A 101 -18.51 29.78 -18.16
C TYR A 101 -18.95 29.08 -16.87
N PHE A 102 -19.43 27.85 -16.96
CA PHE A 102 -19.80 27.02 -15.81
C PHE A 102 -18.71 25.98 -15.46
N THR A 103 -17.46 26.24 -15.86
CA THR A 103 -16.30 25.42 -15.50
C THR A 103 -15.31 26.24 -14.69
N ALA A 104 -14.83 25.69 -13.57
CA ALA A 104 -13.72 26.24 -12.80
C ALA A 104 -12.58 25.22 -12.69
N GLU A 105 -11.35 25.70 -12.60
CA GLU A 105 -10.22 24.85 -12.20
C GLU A 105 -10.24 24.64 -10.68
N TYR A 106 -9.83 23.45 -10.25
CA TYR A 106 -9.68 23.10 -8.84
C TYR A 106 -8.29 22.49 -8.63
N SER A 107 -7.48 23.11 -7.77
CA SER A 107 -6.17 22.59 -7.41
C SER A 107 -6.31 21.51 -6.34
N ILE A 108 -6.01 20.26 -6.70
CA ILE A 108 -6.24 19.08 -5.86
C ILE A 108 -5.20 18.90 -4.74
N GLU A 109 -4.03 19.51 -4.89
CA GLU A 109 -2.87 19.32 -3.99
C GLU A 109 -2.43 20.65 -3.33
N SER A 110 -3.27 21.69 -3.30
CA SER A 110 -2.86 23.02 -2.84
C SER A 110 -2.76 23.20 -1.33
N ALA A 111 -3.53 22.45 -0.54
CA ALA A 111 -3.60 22.66 0.91
C ALA A 111 -2.68 21.70 1.68
N ALA A 112 -2.69 20.41 1.34
CA ALA A 112 -1.91 19.39 2.03
C ALA A 112 -1.74 18.11 1.20
N PHE A 113 -0.63 17.40 1.40
CA PHE A 113 -0.29 16.15 0.70
C PHE A 113 0.32 15.10 1.65
N PHE A 114 -0.48 14.16 2.14
CA PHE A 114 -0.16 13.37 3.33
C PHE A 114 -0.82 11.98 3.37
N ASN A 115 -0.67 11.29 4.49
CA ASN A 115 -1.20 9.95 4.80
C ASN A 115 -0.94 8.89 3.71
N PRO A 116 0.33 8.60 3.42
CA PRO A 116 0.68 7.69 2.34
C PRO A 116 0.47 6.22 2.70
N SER A 117 0.09 5.44 1.70
CA SER A 117 0.12 3.97 1.68
C SER A 117 0.98 3.51 0.50
N MET A 118 1.58 2.33 0.57
CA MET A 118 2.45 1.80 -0.49
C MET A 118 2.16 0.32 -0.71
N VAL A 119 2.02 -0.06 -1.98
CA VAL A 119 1.86 -1.44 -2.43
C VAL A 119 2.76 -1.72 -3.63
N GLU A 120 2.97 -2.99 -3.93
CA GLU A 120 3.61 -3.40 -5.17
C GLU A 120 2.76 -2.99 -6.37
N ASP A 121 3.42 -2.55 -7.44
CA ASP A 121 2.77 -2.36 -8.73
C ASP A 121 2.39 -3.73 -9.33
N PRO A 122 1.20 -3.89 -9.95
CA PRO A 122 0.87 -5.11 -10.70
C PRO A 122 1.93 -5.52 -11.72
N ASP A 123 2.64 -4.57 -12.32
CA ASP A 123 3.70 -4.80 -13.29
C ASP A 123 5.10 -4.69 -12.66
N GLN A 124 5.76 -5.83 -12.48
CA GLN A 124 7.15 -5.95 -12.04
C GLN A 124 8.13 -6.27 -13.19
N SER A 125 7.71 -6.13 -14.45
CA SER A 125 8.55 -6.42 -15.61
C SER A 125 9.68 -5.39 -15.81
N GLY A 126 10.78 -5.83 -16.42
CA GLY A 126 11.92 -4.98 -16.77
C GLY A 126 12.77 -4.49 -15.59
N LEU A 127 12.57 -5.06 -14.39
CA LEU A 127 13.32 -4.71 -13.18
C LEU A 127 14.61 -5.53 -13.04
N ARG A 128 15.63 -4.93 -12.41
CA ARG A 128 16.84 -5.65 -12.00
C ARG A 128 16.57 -6.44 -10.71
N ILE A 129 17.40 -7.45 -10.44
CA ILE A 129 17.37 -8.18 -9.17
C ILE A 129 17.51 -7.18 -8.00
N GLY A 130 16.69 -7.34 -6.98
CA GLY A 130 16.64 -6.44 -5.81
C GLY A 130 15.78 -5.19 -6.01
N GLN A 131 15.34 -4.87 -7.24
CA GLN A 131 14.42 -3.76 -7.48
C GLN A 131 12.96 -4.17 -7.30
N LYS A 132 12.12 -3.20 -6.92
CA LYS A 132 10.67 -3.40 -6.79
C LYS A 132 9.93 -2.15 -7.27
N ARG A 133 9.01 -2.32 -8.22
CA ARG A 133 8.12 -1.24 -8.66
C ARG A 133 6.98 -1.10 -7.66
N VAL A 134 6.69 0.13 -7.25
CA VAL A 134 5.70 0.42 -6.21
C VAL A 134 4.73 1.51 -6.65
N ILE A 135 3.51 1.43 -6.12
CA ILE A 135 2.50 2.46 -6.19
C ILE A 135 2.30 3.01 -4.79
N LEU A 136 2.44 4.32 -4.65
CA LEU A 136 2.11 5.06 -3.44
C LEU A 136 0.77 5.76 -3.66
N SER A 137 -0.15 5.64 -2.70
CA SER A 137 -1.37 6.45 -2.65
C SER A 137 -1.26 7.50 -1.55
N PHE A 138 -1.72 8.71 -1.79
CA PHE A 138 -1.72 9.81 -0.83
C PHE A 138 -3.13 10.39 -0.70
N ARG A 139 -3.39 10.96 0.48
CA ARG A 139 -4.46 11.92 0.66
C ARG A 139 -3.96 13.29 0.20
N ALA A 140 -4.62 13.85 -0.81
CA ALA A 140 -4.39 15.21 -1.27
C ALA A 140 -5.60 16.10 -0.95
N THR A 141 -5.35 17.26 -0.36
CA THR A 141 -6.38 18.23 0.00
C THR A 141 -6.21 19.49 -0.84
N GLY A 142 -7.27 19.90 -1.51
CA GLY A 142 -7.32 21.10 -2.34
C GLY A 142 -8.04 22.28 -1.68
N GLU A 143 -8.48 23.23 -2.51
CA GLU A 143 -9.33 24.35 -2.07
C GLU A 143 -10.60 23.85 -1.35
N GLY A 144 -11.07 24.59 -0.35
CA GLY A 144 -12.26 24.22 0.42
C GLY A 144 -12.10 22.96 1.29
N HIS A 145 -10.85 22.49 1.49
CA HIS A 145 -10.50 21.33 2.29
C HIS A 145 -11.11 20.00 1.82
N VAL A 146 -11.51 19.91 0.55
CA VAL A 146 -11.98 18.64 -0.03
C VAL A 146 -10.76 17.76 -0.33
N SER A 147 -10.82 16.51 0.14
CA SER A 147 -9.73 15.55 -0.02
C SER A 147 -10.01 14.49 -1.07
N SER A 148 -8.95 13.98 -1.68
CA SER A 148 -8.95 13.01 -2.78
C SER A 148 -7.81 11.99 -2.59
N ILE A 149 -7.88 10.86 -3.31
CA ILE A 149 -6.79 9.90 -3.40
C ILE A 149 -6.01 10.18 -4.68
N VAL A 150 -4.72 10.42 -4.55
CA VAL A 150 -3.79 10.61 -5.66
C VAL A 150 -2.67 9.59 -5.58
N PHE A 151 -2.07 9.25 -6.72
CA PHE A 151 -1.02 8.24 -6.77
C PHE A 151 0.34 8.82 -7.18
N ARG A 152 1.40 8.10 -6.81
CA ARG A 152 2.76 8.24 -7.38
C ARG A 152 3.30 6.84 -7.66
N GLY A 153 3.89 6.65 -8.84
CA GLY A 153 4.65 5.44 -9.16
C GLY A 153 6.14 5.65 -8.88
N GLY A 154 6.86 4.56 -8.62
CA GLY A 154 8.31 4.59 -8.49
C GLY A 154 8.94 3.20 -8.47
N VAL A 155 10.27 3.16 -8.47
CA VAL A 155 11.05 1.93 -8.33
C VAL A 155 11.96 2.06 -7.11
N LEU A 156 11.85 1.13 -6.18
CA LEU A 156 12.82 0.94 -5.11
C LEU A 156 14.01 0.16 -5.65
N ASP A 157 15.23 0.64 -5.39
CA ASP A 157 16.45 -0.12 -5.62
C ASP A 157 16.73 -1.14 -4.48
N GLU A 158 17.83 -1.88 -4.60
CA GLU A 158 18.27 -2.88 -3.60
C GLU A 158 18.59 -2.29 -2.21
N HIS A 159 18.75 -0.97 -2.12
CA HIS A 159 18.98 -0.22 -0.89
C HIS A 159 17.75 0.60 -0.47
N ASN A 160 16.59 0.30 -1.06
CA ASN A 160 15.33 0.99 -0.83
C ASN A 160 15.43 2.51 -1.09
N ASN A 161 16.26 2.96 -2.03
CA ASN A 161 16.18 4.31 -2.57
C ASN A 161 15.11 4.34 -3.66
N LEU A 162 14.21 5.31 -3.57
CA LEU A 162 13.05 5.41 -4.43
C LEU A 162 13.30 6.37 -5.59
N GLU A 163 13.34 5.82 -6.80
CA GLU A 163 13.25 6.60 -8.04
C GLU A 163 11.78 6.85 -8.37
N VAL A 164 11.32 8.09 -8.15
CA VAL A 164 9.91 8.48 -8.36
C VAL A 164 9.67 8.79 -9.83
N ILE A 165 8.58 8.26 -10.39
CA ILE A 165 8.14 8.60 -11.74
C ILE A 165 7.64 10.06 -11.75
N PRO A 166 8.19 10.94 -12.61
CA PRO A 166 7.76 12.32 -12.70
C PRO A 166 6.26 12.45 -12.97
N THR A 167 5.61 13.42 -12.32
CA THR A 167 4.21 13.74 -12.56
C THR A 167 4.05 14.51 -13.86
N ALA A 168 3.00 14.21 -14.63
CA ALA A 168 2.59 15.10 -15.70
C ALA A 168 1.79 16.29 -15.13
N ARG A 169 1.69 17.34 -15.94
CA ARG A 169 0.83 18.49 -15.63
C ARG A 169 -0.66 18.16 -15.79
N LEU A 170 -0.98 17.26 -16.72
CA LEU A 170 -2.36 16.90 -17.08
C LEU A 170 -2.87 15.82 -16.14
N VAL A 171 -3.76 16.21 -15.23
CA VAL A 171 -4.43 15.30 -14.30
C VAL A 171 -5.70 14.73 -14.95
N GLU A 172 -6.02 13.49 -14.65
CA GLU A 172 -7.27 12.85 -15.08
C GLU A 172 -8.11 12.40 -13.88
N GLU A 173 -9.38 12.84 -13.87
CA GLU A 173 -10.42 12.30 -12.99
C GLU A 173 -11.02 11.04 -13.61
N ALA A 174 -11.41 10.09 -12.76
CA ALA A 174 -12.05 8.87 -13.22
C ALA A 174 -13.47 9.15 -13.77
N ASP A 175 -13.83 8.45 -14.85
CA ASP A 175 -15.20 8.42 -15.34
C ASP A 175 -16.00 7.34 -14.58
N MET A 176 -17.22 7.67 -14.16
CA MET A 176 -18.13 6.73 -13.49
C MET A 176 -18.83 5.84 -14.52
N VAL A 177 -18.85 4.53 -14.28
CA VAL A 177 -19.56 3.55 -15.11
C VAL A 177 -20.99 3.42 -14.60
N VAL A 178 -21.97 3.83 -15.41
CA VAL A 178 -23.39 3.98 -15.01
C VAL A 178 -24.23 2.73 -15.32
N ASP A 179 -23.76 1.81 -16.18
CA ASP A 179 -24.50 0.59 -16.58
C ASP A 179 -24.42 -0.54 -15.54
N ARG A 180 -24.59 -0.22 -14.26
CA ARG A 180 -24.61 -1.22 -13.18
C ARG A 180 -26.02 -1.72 -12.93
N LYS A 181 -26.17 -3.05 -12.85
CA LYS A 181 -27.36 -3.71 -12.30
C LYS A 181 -27.21 -3.90 -10.80
N TYR A 182 -28.25 -3.53 -10.06
CA TYR A 182 -28.44 -3.67 -8.62
C TYR A 182 -29.38 -4.85 -8.33
N LYS A 183 -29.22 -5.49 -7.18
CA LYS A 183 -30.14 -6.54 -6.70
C LYS A 183 -31.15 -5.96 -5.71
N LYS A 184 -32.44 -6.28 -5.90
CA LYS A 184 -33.54 -5.84 -5.04
C LYS A 184 -33.32 -6.20 -3.57
N GLU A 185 -32.86 -7.42 -3.30
CA GLU A 185 -32.59 -7.93 -1.95
C GLU A 185 -31.58 -7.06 -1.18
N ALA A 186 -30.53 -6.59 -1.85
CA ALA A 186 -29.50 -5.74 -1.23
C ALA A 186 -30.05 -4.37 -0.85
N LEU A 187 -30.85 -3.76 -1.74
CA LEU A 187 -31.53 -2.48 -1.46
C LEU A 187 -32.48 -2.61 -0.26
N VAL A 188 -33.22 -3.72 -0.15
CA VAL A 188 -34.12 -3.98 0.99
C VAL A 188 -33.34 -4.03 2.31
N LEU A 189 -32.18 -4.68 2.33
CA LEU A 189 -31.34 -4.78 3.52
C LEU A 189 -30.82 -3.39 3.94
N GLU A 190 -30.28 -2.61 3.01
CA GLU A 190 -29.77 -1.25 3.28
C GLU A 190 -30.87 -0.31 3.80
N VAL A 191 -32.06 -0.36 3.20
CA VAL A 191 -33.22 0.43 3.64
C VAL A 191 -33.58 0.11 5.08
N LYS A 192 -33.58 -1.17 5.46
CA LYS A 192 -33.86 -1.61 6.83
C LYS A 192 -32.77 -1.17 7.81
N GLU A 193 -31.50 -1.41 7.48
CA GLU A 193 -30.36 -1.03 8.32
C GLU A 193 -30.33 0.48 8.62
N LYS A 194 -30.57 1.30 7.59
CA LYS A 194 -30.56 2.76 7.72
C LYS A 194 -31.88 3.34 8.26
N LYS A 195 -32.83 2.49 8.66
CA LYS A 195 -34.15 2.87 9.18
C LYS A 195 -34.91 3.79 8.21
N LEU A 196 -34.86 3.46 6.92
CA LEU A 196 -35.52 4.16 5.82
C LEU A 196 -36.78 3.41 5.33
N ASP A 197 -37.13 2.31 6.00
CA ASP A 197 -38.29 1.49 5.67
C ASP A 197 -39.60 2.22 6.04
N ASN A 198 -40.32 2.68 5.03
CA ASN A 198 -41.65 3.27 5.14
C ASN A 198 -42.53 2.83 3.95
N LEU A 199 -43.79 3.27 3.92
CA LEU A 199 -44.74 2.89 2.88
C LEU A 199 -44.23 3.27 1.47
N SER A 200 -43.73 4.49 1.29
CA SER A 200 -43.22 4.99 0.01
C SER A 200 -41.99 4.23 -0.48
N THR A 201 -41.06 3.88 0.41
CA THR A 201 -39.89 3.06 0.07
C THR A 201 -40.30 1.65 -0.34
N ARG A 202 -41.26 1.02 0.36
CA ARG A 202 -41.79 -0.30 -0.03
C ARG A 202 -42.47 -0.27 -1.40
N ASN A 203 -43.28 0.76 -1.66
CA ASN A 203 -43.93 0.96 -2.95
C ASN A 203 -42.90 1.07 -4.10
N ILE A 204 -41.76 1.70 -3.87
CA ILE A 204 -40.68 1.78 -4.86
C ILE A 204 -40.05 0.40 -5.06
N ILE A 205 -39.67 -0.27 -3.97
CA ILE A 205 -39.01 -1.59 -4.03
C ILE A 205 -39.89 -2.62 -4.76
N GLU A 206 -41.20 -2.61 -4.51
CA GLU A 206 -42.15 -3.52 -5.18
C GLU A 206 -42.21 -3.29 -6.70
N LYS A 207 -42.00 -2.06 -7.16
CA LYS A 207 -42.02 -1.68 -8.58
C LYS A 207 -40.72 -2.01 -9.33
N LEU A 208 -39.63 -2.33 -8.61
CA LEU A 208 -38.35 -2.68 -9.23
C LEU A 208 -38.34 -4.13 -9.71
N ASN A 209 -37.52 -4.42 -10.70
CA ASN A 209 -37.18 -5.78 -11.07
C ASN A 209 -36.25 -6.42 -10.01
N GLU A 210 -36.11 -7.76 -10.02
CA GLU A 210 -35.17 -8.45 -9.10
C GLU A 210 -33.72 -7.98 -9.30
N GLU A 211 -33.35 -7.76 -10.57
CA GLU A 211 -32.21 -6.94 -10.96
C GLU A 211 -32.71 -5.68 -11.63
N PHE A 212 -32.28 -4.51 -11.15
CA PHE A 212 -32.68 -3.22 -11.71
C PHE A 212 -31.46 -2.32 -11.94
N ASP A 213 -31.54 -1.36 -12.85
CA ASP A 213 -30.44 -0.41 -13.08
C ASP A 213 -30.63 0.94 -12.36
N TYR A 214 -29.60 1.79 -12.42
CA TYR A 214 -29.62 3.13 -11.81
C TYR A 214 -30.84 3.95 -12.27
N TYR A 215 -31.20 3.86 -13.55
CA TYR A 215 -32.30 4.63 -14.13
C TYR A 215 -33.65 4.10 -13.65
N GLU A 216 -33.83 2.79 -13.58
CA GLU A 216 -35.08 2.17 -13.08
C GLU A 216 -35.38 2.60 -11.63
N LEU A 217 -34.38 2.59 -10.75
CA LEU A 217 -34.55 3.08 -9.37
C LEU A 217 -34.83 4.58 -9.31
N HIS A 218 -34.05 5.38 -10.05
CA HIS A 218 -34.26 6.83 -10.08
C HIS A 218 -35.62 7.22 -10.66
N GLU A 219 -36.09 6.50 -11.68
CA GLU A 219 -37.39 6.72 -12.29
C GLU A 219 -38.53 6.32 -11.33
N ALA A 220 -38.39 5.19 -10.63
CA ALA A 220 -39.35 4.78 -9.61
C ALA A 220 -39.46 5.82 -8.47
N ILE A 221 -38.32 6.34 -8.00
CA ILE A 221 -38.27 7.41 -6.99
C ILE A 221 -38.88 8.70 -7.52
N ASP A 222 -38.53 9.13 -8.74
CA ASP A 222 -39.07 10.36 -9.33
C ASP A 222 -40.58 10.28 -9.59
N LYS A 223 -41.10 9.10 -9.95
CA LYS A 223 -42.54 8.85 -10.05
C LYS A 223 -43.23 8.99 -8.70
N GLU A 224 -42.63 8.44 -7.63
CA GLU A 224 -43.18 8.55 -6.28
C GLU A 224 -43.14 10.02 -5.82
N LEU A 225 -42.00 10.71 -5.95
CA LEU A 225 -41.82 12.13 -5.58
C LEU A 225 -42.76 13.11 -6.29
N LYS A 226 -43.28 12.75 -7.48
CA LYS A 226 -44.28 13.54 -8.21
C LYS A 226 -45.68 13.49 -7.58
N ASN A 227 -45.92 12.62 -6.60
CA ASN A 227 -47.17 12.58 -5.87
C ASN A 227 -47.28 13.79 -4.92
N SER A 228 -48.09 14.78 -5.30
CA SER A 228 -48.19 16.11 -4.67
C SER A 228 -48.61 16.11 -3.20
N GLN A 229 -49.06 14.96 -2.66
CA GLN A 229 -49.50 14.80 -1.26
C GLN A 229 -48.43 14.18 -0.34
N LEU A 230 -47.23 13.89 -0.83
CA LEU A 230 -46.17 13.30 -0.01
C LEU A 230 -45.69 14.25 1.10
N PRO A 231 -45.69 13.80 2.37
CA PRO A 231 -45.11 14.56 3.48
C PRO A 231 -43.62 14.85 3.26
N ASP A 232 -43.12 15.97 3.80
CA ASP A 232 -41.72 16.38 3.63
C ASP A 232 -40.72 15.39 4.28
N GLU A 233 -41.14 14.72 5.35
CA GLU A 233 -40.37 13.63 5.96
C GLU A 233 -40.19 12.45 4.98
N GLU A 234 -41.24 12.09 4.23
CA GLU A 234 -41.17 11.03 3.24
C GLU A 234 -40.32 11.43 2.02
N LYS A 235 -40.44 12.67 1.54
CA LYS A 235 -39.54 13.19 0.50
C LYS A 235 -38.07 13.11 0.93
N ARG A 236 -37.79 13.40 2.20
CA ARG A 236 -36.44 13.27 2.77
C ARG A 236 -35.99 11.82 2.83
N ILE A 237 -36.87 10.88 3.21
CA ILE A 237 -36.58 9.43 3.19
C ILE A 237 -36.31 8.97 1.76
N LEU A 238 -37.12 9.35 0.78
CA LEU A 238 -36.92 9.01 -0.63
C LEU A 238 -35.60 9.59 -1.18
N GLY A 239 -35.22 10.81 -0.77
CA GLY A 239 -33.90 11.36 -1.05
C GLY A 239 -32.76 10.52 -0.48
N LYS A 240 -32.93 9.95 0.71
CA LYS A 240 -31.95 9.01 1.31
C LYS A 240 -31.95 7.64 0.62
N VAL A 241 -33.12 7.13 0.20
CA VAL A 241 -33.21 5.89 -0.59
C VAL A 241 -32.53 6.08 -1.95
N ARG A 242 -32.68 7.25 -2.55
CA ARG A 242 -31.96 7.63 -3.78
C ARG A 242 -30.45 7.53 -3.62
N SER A 243 -29.92 8.04 -2.51
CA SER A 243 -28.49 7.90 -2.18
C SER A 243 -28.04 6.46 -1.90
N LEU A 244 -28.95 5.49 -1.75
CA LEU A 244 -28.59 4.08 -1.66
C LEU A 244 -28.10 3.53 -3.01
N SER A 245 -28.62 4.04 -4.13
CA SER A 245 -28.11 3.67 -5.46
C SER A 245 -26.67 4.16 -5.71
N ASP A 246 -26.27 5.20 -4.98
CA ASP A 246 -24.92 5.78 -5.01
C ASP A 246 -23.93 5.02 -4.10
N THR A 247 -24.33 3.92 -3.44
CA THR A 247 -23.48 3.23 -2.45
C THR A 247 -22.42 2.34 -3.08
N SER A 248 -22.66 1.80 -4.26
CA SER A 248 -21.68 0.97 -4.97
C SER A 248 -21.48 1.46 -6.39
N TYR A 249 -20.28 1.89 -6.74
CA TYR A 249 -20.01 2.46 -8.05
C TYR A 249 -18.68 1.98 -8.60
N GLU A 250 -18.56 2.03 -9.92
CA GLU A 250 -17.34 1.67 -10.63
C GLU A 250 -16.80 2.92 -11.31
N ILE A 251 -15.47 3.07 -11.26
CA ILE A 251 -14.77 4.14 -11.94
C ILE A 251 -13.68 3.57 -12.84
N THR A 252 -13.40 4.27 -13.93
CA THR A 252 -12.36 3.90 -14.88
C THR A 252 -11.53 5.13 -15.29
N PHE A 253 -10.23 4.92 -15.45
CA PHE A 253 -9.30 5.88 -16.02
C PHE A 253 -8.95 5.49 -17.46
N SER A 254 -8.62 6.46 -18.31
CA SER A 254 -8.10 6.18 -19.65
C SER A 254 -6.81 5.36 -19.59
N LEU A 255 -6.65 4.44 -20.55
CA LEU A 255 -5.43 3.66 -20.75
C LEU A 255 -4.22 4.55 -21.07
N ASP A 256 -4.45 5.76 -21.57
CA ASP A 256 -3.40 6.74 -21.94
C ASP A 256 -2.93 7.62 -20.77
N THR A 257 -3.22 7.22 -19.53
CA THR A 257 -2.79 7.93 -18.31
C THR A 257 -1.72 7.15 -17.57
N GLY A 258 -0.69 7.84 -17.07
CA GLY A 258 0.22 7.26 -16.09
C GLY A 258 -0.43 7.16 -14.71
N ILE A 259 0.02 6.23 -13.88
CA ILE A 259 -0.50 6.07 -12.51
C ILE A 259 -0.42 7.39 -11.72
N SER A 260 0.68 8.13 -11.86
CA SER A 260 0.90 9.41 -11.16
C SER A 260 -0.05 10.54 -11.60
N ASP A 261 -0.84 10.36 -12.66
CA ASP A 261 -1.77 11.38 -13.19
C ASP A 261 -3.23 11.10 -12.83
N ARG A 262 -3.51 9.94 -12.22
CA ARG A 262 -4.85 9.50 -11.85
C ARG A 262 -5.25 10.02 -10.48
N VAL A 263 -6.51 10.45 -10.38
CA VAL A 263 -7.08 10.97 -9.15
C VAL A 263 -8.47 10.39 -8.93
N ILE A 264 -8.65 9.77 -7.77
CA ILE A 264 -9.97 9.38 -7.27
C ILE A 264 -10.48 10.56 -6.45
N PHE A 265 -11.35 11.34 -7.07
CA PHE A 265 -11.99 12.49 -6.46
C PHE A 265 -13.40 12.11 -5.96
N PRO A 266 -13.95 12.76 -4.92
CA PRO A 266 -15.35 12.58 -4.51
C PRO A 266 -16.37 12.61 -5.65
N LEU A 267 -17.15 11.54 -5.77
CA LEU A 267 -18.20 11.39 -6.78
C LEU A 267 -19.61 11.32 -6.19
N THR A 268 -19.74 10.76 -4.99
CA THR A 268 -21.03 10.51 -4.34
C THR A 268 -21.34 11.56 -3.26
N SER A 269 -22.60 11.64 -2.83
CA SER A 269 -23.02 12.54 -1.74
C SER A 269 -22.32 12.22 -0.42
N ASP A 270 -21.97 10.96 -0.18
CA ASP A 270 -21.30 10.52 1.04
C ASP A 270 -19.84 10.98 1.12
N GLU A 271 -19.27 11.39 -0.01
CA GLU A 271 -17.88 11.82 -0.15
C GLU A 271 -17.77 13.34 -0.35
N GLN A 272 -18.88 14.08 -0.29
CA GLN A 272 -18.95 15.48 -0.72
C GLN A 272 -17.89 16.40 -0.08
N ASN A 273 -17.44 16.07 1.14
CA ASN A 273 -16.41 16.81 1.87
C ASN A 273 -15.03 16.12 1.86
N GLY A 274 -14.91 14.95 1.25
CA GLY A 274 -13.64 14.32 0.95
C GLY A 274 -13.61 12.80 1.11
N ILE A 275 -12.51 12.26 0.60
CA ILE A 275 -12.08 10.87 0.75
C ILE A 275 -10.77 10.88 1.56
N GLU A 276 -10.73 10.10 2.64
CA GLU A 276 -9.62 10.15 3.60
C GLU A 276 -8.94 8.79 3.81
N ASP A 277 -7.62 8.85 3.95
CA ASP A 277 -6.75 7.83 4.55
C ASP A 277 -6.90 6.43 3.93
N ALA A 278 -6.78 6.33 2.62
CA ALA A 278 -6.85 5.06 1.89
C ALA A 278 -5.70 4.12 2.29
N ARG A 279 -6.04 2.90 2.71
CA ARG A 279 -5.09 1.86 3.14
C ARG A 279 -5.07 0.73 2.12
N PHE A 280 -4.20 0.83 1.13
CA PHE A 280 -4.08 -0.17 0.07
C PHE A 280 -3.38 -1.44 0.57
N VAL A 281 -3.83 -2.60 0.07
CA VAL A 281 -3.23 -3.90 0.31
C VAL A 281 -3.30 -4.77 -0.92
N ARG A 282 -2.20 -5.47 -1.20
CA ARG A 282 -2.15 -6.57 -2.17
C ARG A 282 -2.72 -7.82 -1.50
N PHE A 283 -3.91 -8.23 -1.90
CA PHE A 283 -4.61 -9.38 -1.36
C PHE A 283 -4.45 -10.60 -2.26
N THR A 284 -4.14 -11.75 -1.67
CA THR A 284 -4.05 -13.04 -2.37
C THR A 284 -5.24 -13.91 -1.96
N GLY A 285 -6.09 -14.24 -2.93
CA GLY A 285 -7.22 -15.14 -2.75
C GLY A 285 -6.79 -16.59 -2.52
N ASP A 286 -7.72 -17.42 -2.06
CA ASP A 286 -7.49 -18.86 -1.87
C ASP A 286 -7.20 -19.58 -3.21
N ASP A 287 -7.63 -18.98 -4.32
CA ASP A 287 -7.37 -19.38 -5.70
C ASP A 287 -6.00 -18.91 -6.23
N GLY A 288 -5.22 -18.19 -5.42
CA GLY A 288 -3.95 -17.58 -5.80
C GLY A 288 -4.10 -16.32 -6.65
N LEU A 289 -5.33 -15.89 -6.99
CA LEU A 289 -5.54 -14.65 -7.72
C LEU A 289 -5.23 -13.45 -6.83
N VAL A 290 -4.54 -12.47 -7.42
CA VAL A 290 -4.17 -11.24 -6.74
C VAL A 290 -5.18 -10.16 -7.07
N SER A 291 -5.61 -9.42 -6.06
CA SER A 291 -6.40 -8.19 -6.21
C SER A 291 -5.92 -7.18 -5.18
N TYR A 292 -6.05 -5.91 -5.50
CA TYR A 292 -5.72 -4.81 -4.61
C TYR A 292 -7.00 -4.28 -3.98
N TYR A 293 -6.98 -4.11 -2.68
CA TYR A 293 -8.08 -3.53 -1.94
C TYR A 293 -7.61 -2.29 -1.19
N ALA A 294 -8.50 -1.33 -0.96
CA ALA A 294 -8.22 -0.25 -0.03
C ALA A 294 -9.46 0.13 0.75
N THR A 295 -9.34 0.21 2.06
CA THR A 295 -10.35 0.82 2.92
C THR A 295 -10.06 2.31 3.03
N TYR A 296 -11.11 3.13 2.99
CA TYR A 296 -11.01 4.58 3.18
C TYR A 296 -12.23 5.11 3.92
N THR A 297 -12.13 6.35 4.41
CA THR A 297 -13.27 7.04 5.03
C THR A 297 -13.86 8.05 4.05
N ALA A 298 -15.13 7.87 3.69
CA ALA A 298 -15.93 8.88 2.99
C ALA A 298 -16.51 9.86 4.02
N TYR A 299 -16.46 11.17 3.73
CA TYR A 299 -16.98 12.20 4.60
C TYR A 299 -17.87 13.18 3.83
N ASN A 300 -19.09 13.40 4.34
CA ASN A 300 -20.08 14.30 3.73
C ASN A 300 -20.24 15.64 4.48
N GLY A 301 -19.35 15.94 5.41
CA GLY A 301 -19.44 17.13 6.28
C GLY A 301 -20.11 16.87 7.62
N LYS A 302 -20.85 15.77 7.76
CA LYS A 302 -21.56 15.41 8.98
C LYS A 302 -21.26 13.99 9.46
N ASP A 303 -21.43 13.02 8.57
CA ASP A 303 -21.30 11.60 8.84
C ASP A 303 -20.02 11.06 8.18
N ILE A 304 -19.39 10.08 8.82
CA ILE A 304 -18.26 9.33 8.25
C ILE A 304 -18.74 7.93 7.87
N MET A 305 -18.33 7.45 6.70
CA MET A 305 -18.70 6.11 6.23
C MET A 305 -17.49 5.39 5.67
N PRO A 306 -17.09 4.24 6.25
CA PRO A 306 -16.06 3.40 5.68
C PRO A 306 -16.49 2.78 4.35
N ARG A 307 -15.58 2.76 3.39
CA ARG A 307 -15.79 2.17 2.07
C ARG A 307 -14.58 1.34 1.66
N LEU A 308 -14.83 0.41 0.75
CA LEU A 308 -13.83 -0.49 0.19
C LEU A 308 -13.68 -0.24 -1.31
N ILE A 309 -12.44 0.00 -1.73
CA ILE A 309 -11.99 0.03 -3.12
C ILE A 309 -11.46 -1.36 -3.46
N GLN A 310 -11.75 -1.84 -4.66
CA GLN A 310 -11.16 -3.03 -5.25
C GLN A 310 -10.64 -2.70 -6.66
N THR A 311 -9.42 -3.14 -6.99
CA THR A 311 -8.85 -3.08 -8.34
C THR A 311 -7.91 -4.25 -8.59
N ARG A 312 -7.59 -4.52 -9.86
CA ARG A 312 -6.54 -5.47 -10.26
C ARG A 312 -5.41 -4.79 -11.04
N ASP A 313 -5.65 -3.59 -11.56
CA ASP A 313 -4.83 -2.95 -12.59
C ASP A 313 -4.61 -1.44 -12.35
N PHE A 314 -5.25 -0.86 -11.33
CA PHE A 314 -5.28 0.57 -11.05
C PHE A 314 -5.84 1.45 -12.19
N TYR A 315 -6.51 0.86 -13.18
CA TYR A 315 -7.31 1.57 -14.19
C TYR A 315 -8.78 1.50 -13.86
N LYS A 316 -9.23 0.32 -13.41
CA LYS A 316 -10.62 0.03 -13.09
C LYS A 316 -10.75 -0.19 -11.60
N PHE A 317 -11.64 0.57 -10.95
CA PHE A 317 -11.91 0.44 -9.53
C PHE A 317 -13.38 0.21 -9.27
N ASN A 318 -13.70 -0.79 -8.44
CA ASN A 318 -15.04 -0.99 -7.90
C ASN A 318 -15.03 -0.50 -6.44
N ILE A 319 -15.95 0.39 -6.11
CA ILE A 319 -16.11 0.97 -4.79
C ILE A 319 -17.42 0.44 -4.21
N ILE A 320 -17.37 -0.11 -3.00
CA ILE A 320 -18.52 -0.63 -2.27
C ILE A 320 -18.53 -0.09 -0.83
N PRO A 321 -19.71 0.03 -0.20
CA PRO A 321 -19.81 0.41 1.20
C PRO A 321 -19.37 -0.76 2.10
N ILE A 322 -18.92 -0.45 3.31
CA ILE A 322 -18.68 -1.45 4.35
C ILE A 322 -19.77 -1.30 5.42
N HIS A 323 -20.46 -2.39 5.72
CA HIS A 323 -21.59 -2.45 6.64
C HIS A 323 -21.26 -3.17 7.94
N GLY A 324 -22.09 -2.90 8.94
CA GLY A 324 -22.19 -3.70 10.15
C GLY A 324 -21.99 -2.90 11.45
N LYS A 325 -22.40 -3.52 12.56
CA LYS A 325 -22.56 -2.88 13.88
C LYS A 325 -21.31 -2.13 14.36
N ASN A 326 -20.15 -2.65 14.00
CA ASN A 326 -18.85 -2.27 14.54
C ASN A 326 -17.95 -1.53 13.53
N VAL A 327 -18.53 -1.08 12.41
CA VAL A 327 -17.83 -0.43 11.29
C VAL A 327 -18.26 1.03 11.10
N HIS A 328 -18.32 1.79 12.19
CA HIS A 328 -18.81 3.18 12.18
C HIS A 328 -17.70 4.22 12.34
N ASN A 329 -16.43 3.81 12.32
CA ASN A 329 -15.29 4.68 12.61
C ASN A 329 -14.14 4.50 11.60
N LYS A 330 -13.13 5.36 11.68
CA LYS A 330 -11.94 5.39 10.83
C LYS A 330 -10.92 4.32 11.24
N GLY A 331 -9.93 4.07 10.38
CA GLY A 331 -8.78 3.23 10.72
C GLY A 331 -9.06 1.74 10.58
N ILE A 332 -9.71 1.35 9.48
CA ILE A 332 -9.95 -0.06 9.15
C ILE A 332 -8.89 -0.50 8.16
N ALA A 333 -8.31 -1.70 8.28
CA ALA A 333 -7.31 -2.22 7.36
C ALA A 333 -7.47 -3.73 7.13
N LEU A 334 -7.53 -4.15 5.87
CA LEU A 334 -7.74 -5.55 5.47
C LEU A 334 -6.45 -6.36 5.55
N PHE A 335 -6.52 -7.58 6.08
CA PHE A 335 -5.39 -8.53 6.02
C PHE A 335 -5.15 -8.99 4.57
N PRO A 336 -3.91 -9.27 4.15
CA PRO A 336 -3.57 -9.54 2.75
C PRO A 336 -3.99 -10.94 2.25
N ARG A 337 -4.68 -11.74 3.07
CA ARG A 337 -5.29 -13.03 2.71
C ARG A 337 -6.31 -13.42 3.78
N LYS A 338 -7.13 -14.43 3.47
CA LYS A 338 -8.00 -15.04 4.47
C LYS A 338 -7.20 -15.77 5.54
N ILE A 339 -7.76 -15.81 6.74
CA ILE A 339 -7.22 -16.48 7.92
C ILE A 339 -8.27 -17.47 8.39
N ARG A 340 -7.92 -18.77 8.37
CA ARG A 340 -8.84 -19.87 8.69
C ARG A 340 -10.15 -19.79 7.88
N GLY A 341 -10.05 -19.50 6.58
CA GLY A 341 -11.18 -19.43 5.66
C GLY A 341 -12.04 -18.17 5.75
N LYS A 342 -11.76 -17.24 6.67
CA LYS A 342 -12.47 -15.96 6.82
C LYS A 342 -11.62 -14.79 6.39
N TYR A 343 -12.25 -13.72 5.90
CA TYR A 343 -11.59 -12.42 5.80
C TYR A 343 -11.34 -11.86 7.21
N ALA A 344 -10.27 -11.08 7.36
CA ALA A 344 -9.91 -10.43 8.61
C ALA A 344 -9.58 -8.95 8.37
N MET A 345 -10.01 -8.07 9.27
CA MET A 345 -9.69 -6.64 9.25
C MET A 345 -9.23 -6.17 10.63
N LEU A 346 -8.25 -5.28 10.67
CA LEU A 346 -8.01 -4.42 11.82
C LEU A 346 -9.00 -3.25 11.83
N ALA A 347 -9.40 -2.79 13.00
CA ALA A 347 -10.29 -1.63 13.14
C ALA A 347 -10.04 -0.86 14.44
N ARG A 348 -10.49 0.40 14.46
CA ARG A 348 -10.44 1.30 15.63
C ARG A 348 -11.84 1.87 15.87
N MET A 349 -12.73 1.01 16.35
CA MET A 349 -14.18 1.27 16.40
C MET A 349 -14.59 2.27 17.48
N ASP A 350 -14.02 2.16 18.67
CA ASP A 350 -14.38 2.95 19.86
C ASP A 350 -13.66 4.31 19.94
N GLY A 351 -12.82 4.62 18.95
CA GLY A 351 -12.01 5.83 18.95
C GLY A 351 -10.70 5.72 19.74
N VAL A 352 -10.41 4.61 20.41
CA VAL A 352 -9.25 4.51 21.33
C VAL A 352 -8.39 3.27 21.09
N ASN A 353 -9.01 2.11 20.83
CA ASN A 353 -8.35 0.81 20.88
C ASN A 353 -8.30 0.13 19.50
N ASN A 354 -7.33 -0.78 19.31
CA ASN A 354 -7.31 -1.64 18.12
C ASN A 354 -8.08 -2.94 18.36
N TYR A 355 -8.80 -3.35 17.33
CA TYR A 355 -9.58 -4.59 17.27
C TYR A 355 -9.20 -5.37 16.02
N VAL A 356 -9.40 -6.68 16.05
CA VAL A 356 -9.51 -7.53 14.87
C VAL A 356 -10.95 -7.99 14.68
N MET A 357 -11.43 -7.98 13.45
CA MET A 357 -12.75 -8.47 13.06
C MET A 357 -12.60 -9.57 12.02
N TYR A 358 -13.45 -10.58 12.08
CA TYR A 358 -13.56 -11.62 11.07
C TYR A 358 -14.90 -11.56 10.35
N SER A 359 -14.91 -11.97 9.09
CA SER A 359 -16.13 -12.10 8.30
C SER A 359 -16.01 -13.14 7.19
N GLU A 360 -17.14 -13.72 6.80
CA GLU A 360 -17.27 -14.53 5.60
C GLU A 360 -17.44 -13.66 4.34
N ASP A 361 -17.94 -12.43 4.53
CA ASP A 361 -18.21 -11.47 3.48
C ASP A 361 -17.22 -10.30 3.51
N MET A 362 -16.86 -9.78 2.33
CA MET A 362 -15.89 -8.69 2.21
C MET A 362 -16.46 -7.33 2.64
N ASN A 363 -17.79 -7.17 2.67
CA ASN A 363 -18.47 -5.90 2.90
C ASN A 363 -19.40 -5.88 4.12
N VAL A 364 -19.55 -6.98 4.86
CA VAL A 364 -20.35 -7.06 6.09
C VAL A 364 -19.45 -7.49 7.23
N TRP A 365 -19.38 -6.70 8.31
CA TRP A 365 -18.42 -6.95 9.40
C TRP A 365 -18.99 -6.66 10.78
N GLY A 366 -18.31 -7.16 11.81
CA GLY A 366 -18.49 -6.68 13.18
C GLY A 366 -19.12 -7.65 14.16
N GLU A 367 -19.68 -8.79 13.74
CA GLU A 367 -20.19 -9.79 14.68
C GLU A 367 -19.05 -10.48 15.45
N ASP A 368 -18.03 -10.92 14.73
CA ASP A 368 -16.85 -11.63 15.24
C ASP A 368 -15.72 -10.62 15.46
N THR A 369 -15.74 -9.91 16.60
CA THR A 369 -14.82 -8.80 16.91
C THR A 369 -14.07 -9.05 18.22
N HIS A 370 -12.75 -8.86 18.20
CA HIS A 370 -11.87 -9.05 19.35
C HIS A 370 -11.00 -7.82 19.59
N LEU A 371 -10.94 -7.37 20.84
CA LEU A 371 -9.99 -6.33 21.27
C LEU A 371 -8.56 -6.91 21.26
N ILE A 372 -7.62 -6.20 20.65
CA ILE A 372 -6.22 -6.66 20.55
C ILE A 372 -5.21 -5.72 21.21
N GLN A 373 -5.47 -4.41 21.22
CA GLN A 373 -4.53 -3.45 21.82
C GLN A 373 -5.27 -2.30 22.50
N GLN A 374 -4.81 -1.95 23.70
CA GLN A 374 -5.21 -0.74 24.41
C GLN A 374 -3.99 0.12 24.75
N PRO A 375 -4.15 1.44 24.87
CA PRO A 375 -3.08 2.31 25.36
C PRO A 375 -2.51 1.84 26.70
N THR A 376 -1.23 1.51 26.71
CA THR A 376 -0.48 1.00 27.87
C THR A 376 0.70 1.90 28.22
N TYR A 377 1.24 2.66 27.26
CA TYR A 377 2.40 3.52 27.43
C TYR A 377 2.07 5.03 27.36
N PRO A 378 2.83 5.91 28.03
CA PRO A 378 2.54 7.35 28.07
C PRO A 378 2.45 8.05 26.71
N TRP A 379 3.14 7.53 25.69
CA TRP A 379 3.14 8.08 24.34
C TRP A 379 1.88 7.70 23.53
N GLU A 380 0.98 6.89 24.09
CA GLU A 380 -0.25 6.41 23.42
C GLU A 380 -1.53 6.58 24.25
N PHE A 381 -1.46 7.14 25.47
CA PHE A 381 -2.59 7.24 26.40
C PHE A 381 -3.87 7.92 25.87
N ILE A 382 -3.80 8.73 24.82
CA ILE A 382 -5.01 9.31 24.21
C ILE A 382 -5.73 8.28 23.34
N GLN A 383 -4.99 7.56 22.49
CA GLN A 383 -5.51 6.52 21.60
C GLN A 383 -4.37 5.77 20.89
N VAL A 384 -4.66 4.55 20.45
CA VAL A 384 -3.90 3.78 19.47
C VAL A 384 -4.73 3.50 18.23
N GLY A 385 -4.06 3.22 17.11
CA GLY A 385 -4.71 2.75 15.89
C GLY A 385 -3.73 2.07 14.94
N ASN A 386 -4.22 1.23 14.04
CA ASN A 386 -3.39 0.67 12.97
C ASN A 386 -3.07 1.73 11.91
N CYS A 387 -1.91 1.61 11.29
CA CYS A 387 -1.44 2.45 10.20
C CYS A 387 -1.65 1.81 8.82
N GLY A 388 -2.46 0.77 8.70
CA GLY A 388 -2.64 0.05 7.45
C GLY A 388 -2.61 -1.46 7.63
N SER A 389 -2.55 -2.16 6.50
CA SER A 389 -2.69 -3.61 6.47
C SER A 389 -1.51 -4.33 7.11
N PRO A 390 -1.75 -5.43 7.85
CA PRO A 390 -0.69 -6.26 8.40
C PRO A 390 0.20 -6.88 7.33
N ILE A 391 1.48 -7.02 7.64
CA ILE A 391 2.49 -7.63 6.78
C ILE A 391 2.78 -9.04 7.30
N ALA A 392 2.64 -10.04 6.43
CA ALA A 392 2.97 -11.42 6.77
C ALA A 392 4.48 -11.57 6.95
N THR A 393 4.90 -12.17 8.06
CA THR A 393 6.29 -12.57 8.32
C THR A 393 6.33 -14.02 8.81
N LEU A 394 7.51 -14.63 8.92
CA LEU A 394 7.63 -16.00 9.43
C LEU A 394 7.19 -16.11 10.91
N GLN A 395 7.28 -15.02 11.67
CA GLN A 395 7.05 -15.01 13.11
C GLN A 395 5.65 -14.52 13.50
N GLY A 396 4.93 -13.88 12.59
CA GLY A 396 3.66 -13.22 12.91
C GLY A 396 3.20 -12.23 11.84
N TRP A 397 2.03 -11.65 12.06
CA TRP A 397 1.55 -10.48 11.34
C TRP A 397 2.15 -9.23 11.96
N LEU A 398 3.08 -8.58 11.25
CA LEU A 398 3.63 -7.30 11.67
C LEU A 398 2.61 -6.20 11.36
N VAL A 399 2.27 -5.41 12.37
CA VAL A 399 1.35 -4.29 12.25
C VAL A 399 2.06 -3.02 12.70
N ILE A 400 2.15 -2.04 11.80
CA ILE A 400 2.54 -0.68 12.15
C ILE A 400 1.33 0.03 12.75
N THR A 401 1.54 0.65 13.90
CA THR A 401 0.51 1.35 14.66
C THR A 401 0.87 2.82 14.80
N HIS A 402 -0.11 3.65 15.14
CA HIS A 402 0.12 4.97 15.69
C HIS A 402 -0.35 5.02 17.14
N GLY A 403 0.31 5.84 17.94
CA GLY A 403 -0.09 6.20 19.30
C GLY A 403 -0.10 7.71 19.46
N VAL A 404 -1.04 8.20 20.27
CA VAL A 404 -1.21 9.64 20.53
C VAL A 404 -0.89 9.95 21.98
N GLY A 405 0.15 10.75 22.19
CA GLY A 405 0.67 11.09 23.50
C GLY A 405 0.37 12.54 23.92
N THR A 406 1.22 13.04 24.82
CA THR A 406 1.15 14.43 25.30
C THR A 406 1.17 15.43 24.14
N MET A 407 0.42 16.52 24.29
CA MET A 407 0.25 17.56 23.27
C MET A 407 -0.27 17.04 21.92
N ARG A 408 -1.05 15.94 21.92
CA ARG A 408 -1.54 15.26 20.71
C ARG A 408 -0.42 14.90 19.74
N ARG A 409 0.78 14.59 20.25
CA ARG A 409 1.89 14.12 19.41
C ARG A 409 1.59 12.72 18.90
N TYR A 410 1.52 12.57 17.59
CA TYR A 410 1.34 11.27 16.92
C TYR A 410 2.71 10.66 16.65
N CYS A 411 2.87 9.43 17.11
CA CYS A 411 4.07 8.62 16.93
C CYS A 411 3.71 7.31 16.24
N LEU A 412 4.65 6.71 15.51
CA LEU A 412 4.49 5.35 14.99
C LEU A 412 5.04 4.34 15.99
N GLY A 413 4.38 3.19 16.09
CA GLY A 413 4.80 2.01 16.84
C GLY A 413 4.66 0.75 15.98
N ALA A 414 4.89 -0.41 16.61
CA ALA A 414 4.69 -1.69 15.96
C ALA A 414 4.23 -2.76 16.96
N MET A 415 3.42 -3.69 16.46
CA MET A 415 3.03 -4.90 17.18
C MET A 415 3.09 -6.12 16.24
N LEU A 416 3.15 -7.30 16.84
CA LEU A 416 3.18 -8.58 16.16
C LEU A 416 1.99 -9.41 16.65
N LEU A 417 1.18 -9.89 15.72
CA LEU A 417 0.03 -10.77 15.99
C LEU A 417 0.35 -12.20 15.55
N ASP A 418 -0.25 -13.20 16.20
CA ASP A 418 -0.10 -14.60 15.81
C ASP A 418 -0.65 -14.86 14.39
N LEU A 419 0.04 -15.70 13.60
CA LEU A 419 -0.29 -15.94 12.18
C LEU A 419 -1.67 -16.58 11.99
N GLU A 420 -2.03 -17.51 12.86
CA GLU A 420 -3.30 -18.23 12.78
C GLU A 420 -4.36 -17.55 13.63
N HIS A 421 -3.98 -17.02 14.80
CA HIS A 421 -4.82 -16.34 15.79
C HIS A 421 -4.50 -14.84 15.95
N PRO A 422 -4.74 -13.98 14.94
CA PRO A 422 -4.47 -12.54 15.02
C PRO A 422 -5.08 -11.80 16.22
N GLU A 423 -6.10 -12.37 16.88
CA GLU A 423 -6.62 -11.87 18.14
C GLU A 423 -5.60 -11.91 19.31
N LYS A 424 -4.48 -12.63 19.14
CA LYS A 424 -3.39 -12.75 20.10
C LYS A 424 -2.21 -11.87 19.70
N VAL A 425 -1.94 -10.85 20.51
CA VAL A 425 -0.70 -10.08 20.41
C VAL A 425 0.45 -10.88 21.01
N ILE A 426 1.46 -11.18 20.20
CA ILE A 426 2.65 -11.95 20.59
C ILE A 426 3.90 -11.07 20.78
N GLY A 427 3.82 -9.79 20.41
CA GLY A 427 4.87 -8.80 20.62
C GLY A 427 4.37 -7.38 20.40
N ALA A 428 4.92 -6.40 21.13
CA ALA A 428 4.63 -4.98 20.94
C ALA A 428 5.81 -4.13 21.40
N LEU A 429 6.06 -3.02 20.71
CA LEU A 429 7.09 -2.06 21.15
C LEU A 429 6.58 -1.26 22.36
N SER A 430 7.42 -1.15 23.39
CA SER A 430 7.15 -0.30 24.56
C SER A 430 7.50 1.18 24.33
N GLU A 431 8.36 1.45 23.36
CA GLU A 431 8.79 2.79 22.95
C GLU A 431 8.35 3.04 21.50
N PRO A 432 8.11 4.31 21.10
CA PRO A 432 7.80 4.63 19.71
C PRO A 432 8.87 4.12 18.74
N LEU A 433 8.43 3.58 17.61
CA LEU A 433 9.28 3.31 16.46
C LEU A 433 9.74 4.62 15.82
N MET A 434 8.83 5.57 15.64
CA MET A 434 9.14 6.90 15.10
C MET A 434 8.38 7.98 15.86
N VAL A 435 9.08 9.09 16.11
CA VAL A 435 8.51 10.34 16.64
C VAL A 435 8.81 11.47 15.65
N PRO A 436 7.98 12.52 15.56
CA PRO A 436 8.29 13.69 14.74
C PRO A 436 9.61 14.32 15.21
N SER A 437 10.54 14.53 14.28
CA SER A 437 11.75 15.33 14.53
C SER A 437 11.43 16.83 14.50
N GLU A 438 12.42 17.66 14.86
CA GLU A 438 12.29 19.12 14.83
C GLU A 438 11.92 19.66 13.44
N GLN A 439 12.38 19.01 12.35
CA GLN A 439 12.00 19.39 10.98
C GLN A 439 10.62 18.87 10.56
N GLU A 440 10.08 17.87 11.25
CA GLU A 440 8.84 17.18 10.86
C GLU A 440 7.62 17.64 11.66
N ARG A 441 7.82 18.38 12.76
CA ARG A 441 6.76 18.73 13.72
C ARG A 441 5.96 19.98 13.36
N GLU A 442 6.35 20.72 12.34
CA GLU A 442 5.69 21.95 11.88
C GLU A 442 4.88 21.69 10.61
N GLY A 443 3.62 22.12 10.58
CA GLY A 443 2.74 21.93 9.43
C GLY A 443 1.26 22.17 9.75
N TYR A 444 0.39 21.76 8.83
CA TYR A 444 -1.06 21.86 8.92
C TYR A 444 -1.63 21.26 10.22
N VAL A 445 -1.11 20.10 10.64
CA VAL A 445 -1.36 19.53 11.98
C VAL A 445 0.00 19.27 12.66
N PRO A 446 0.43 20.13 13.60
CA PRO A 446 1.75 20.00 14.23
C PRO A 446 1.94 18.71 15.03
N ASN A 447 3.20 18.29 15.16
CA ASN A 447 3.63 17.12 15.94
C ASN A 447 3.06 15.77 15.46
N VAL A 448 2.89 15.60 14.15
CA VAL A 448 2.35 14.36 13.56
C VAL A 448 3.38 13.66 12.68
N VAL A 449 3.61 12.37 12.96
CA VAL A 449 4.05 11.38 11.96
C VAL A 449 2.98 10.30 11.83
N TYR A 450 2.53 10.03 10.60
CA TYR A 450 1.40 9.13 10.35
C TYR A 450 1.58 8.33 9.06
N SER A 451 1.14 7.07 9.03
CA SER A 451 1.19 6.20 7.85
C SER A 451 -0.14 5.50 7.62
N CYS A 452 -0.41 5.18 6.35
CA CYS A 452 -1.59 4.42 5.89
C CYS A 452 -1.21 3.09 5.20
N GLY A 453 0.07 2.72 5.20
CA GLY A 453 0.52 1.39 4.79
C GLY A 453 2.02 1.31 4.73
N SER A 454 2.56 0.10 4.81
CA SER A 454 4.00 -0.15 4.73
C SER A 454 4.25 -1.37 3.87
N LEU A 455 5.45 -1.47 3.31
CA LEU A 455 5.85 -2.52 2.40
C LEU A 455 7.13 -3.19 2.91
N LEU A 456 7.17 -4.52 2.86
CA LEU A 456 8.40 -5.27 3.07
C LEU A 456 9.15 -5.36 1.73
N ASN A 457 10.42 -4.93 1.70
CA ASN A 457 11.28 -5.11 0.53
C ASN A 457 12.68 -5.58 0.96
N GLY A 458 13.05 -6.80 0.58
CA GLY A 458 14.26 -7.45 1.10
C GLY A 458 14.15 -7.65 2.62
N ASP A 459 15.22 -7.27 3.33
CA ASP A 459 15.33 -7.40 4.79
C ASP A 459 14.92 -6.12 5.54
N GLU A 460 14.32 -5.16 4.85
CA GLU A 460 13.87 -3.90 5.44
C GLU A 460 12.37 -3.67 5.26
N LEU A 461 11.77 -3.10 6.29
CA LEU A 461 10.45 -2.50 6.23
C LEU A 461 10.57 -1.08 5.68
N VAL A 462 9.82 -0.80 4.62
CA VAL A 462 9.67 0.52 4.00
C VAL A 462 8.37 1.15 4.51
N ILE A 463 8.51 2.25 5.25
CA ILE A 463 7.40 2.97 5.90
C ILE A 463 7.24 4.33 5.21
N PRO A 464 6.34 4.50 4.24
CA PRO A 464 5.93 5.84 3.83
C PRO A 464 5.16 6.51 4.97
N TYR A 465 5.44 7.78 5.24
CA TYR A 465 4.80 8.52 6.33
C TYR A 465 4.61 10.00 6.00
N ALA A 466 3.56 10.58 6.57
CA ALA A 466 3.25 12.01 6.57
C ALA A 466 4.02 12.74 7.67
N MET A 467 4.34 14.00 7.42
CA MET A 467 4.94 14.93 8.36
C MET A 467 3.98 16.12 8.53
N SER A 468 3.44 16.25 9.73
CA SER A 468 2.53 17.32 10.15
C SER A 468 1.38 17.64 9.17
N ASP A 469 0.79 16.59 8.57
CA ASP A 469 -0.29 16.65 7.58
C ASP A 469 -0.04 17.66 6.44
N THR A 470 1.21 17.85 6.04
CA THR A 470 1.58 18.84 5.00
C THR A 470 2.26 18.18 3.81
N CYS A 471 3.28 17.38 4.08
CA CYS A 471 4.05 16.65 3.10
C CYS A 471 4.30 15.22 3.60
N SER A 472 4.88 14.38 2.75
CA SER A 472 5.22 12.99 3.08
C SER A 472 6.66 12.66 2.70
N SER A 473 7.21 11.63 3.33
CA SER A 473 8.47 11.01 2.99
C SER A 473 8.35 9.51 3.25
N TYR A 474 9.46 8.80 3.32
CA TYR A 474 9.50 7.42 3.76
C TYR A 474 10.77 7.11 4.54
N ALA A 475 10.71 6.07 5.36
CA ALA A 475 11.83 5.58 6.16
C ALA A 475 12.02 4.07 5.95
N THR A 476 13.21 3.58 6.23
CA THR A 476 13.49 2.14 6.27
C THR A 476 13.91 1.70 7.66
N VAL A 477 13.56 0.46 8.00
CA VAL A 477 13.84 -0.17 9.30
C VAL A 477 14.28 -1.61 9.05
N SER A 478 15.36 -2.06 9.68
CA SER A 478 15.81 -3.45 9.58
C SER A 478 14.80 -4.40 10.24
N MET A 479 14.37 -5.42 9.50
CA MET A 479 13.47 -6.44 10.03
C MET A 479 14.11 -7.26 11.14
N ASP A 480 15.41 -7.51 11.06
CA ASP A 480 16.15 -8.24 12.08
C ASP A 480 16.14 -7.49 13.42
N GLU A 481 16.42 -6.18 13.40
CA GLU A 481 16.39 -5.34 14.61
C GLU A 481 14.97 -5.22 15.16
N LEU A 482 13.97 -5.03 14.28
CA LEU A 482 12.58 -4.88 14.68
C LEU A 482 12.04 -6.15 15.34
N MET A 483 12.33 -7.31 14.76
CA MET A 483 11.90 -8.61 15.30
C MET A 483 12.57 -8.94 16.63
N GLN A 484 13.84 -8.55 16.84
CA GLN A 484 14.51 -8.72 18.14
C GLN A 484 13.81 -7.94 19.27
N LEU A 485 13.24 -6.78 18.96
CA LEU A 485 12.51 -5.97 19.92
C LEU A 485 11.09 -6.46 20.17
N LEU A 486 10.41 -6.93 19.12
CA LEU A 486 9.03 -7.41 19.20
C LEU A 486 8.91 -8.77 19.89
N LEU A 487 9.85 -9.69 19.62
CA LEU A 487 9.70 -11.07 20.09
C LEU A 487 10.08 -11.22 21.58
N PRO A 488 9.32 -12.04 22.33
CA PRO A 488 9.66 -12.40 23.70
C PRO A 488 11.09 -12.95 23.77
N VAL A 489 11.83 -12.68 24.85
CA VAL A 489 13.26 -13.04 24.99
C VAL A 489 13.57 -14.49 24.57
N HIS A 490 12.65 -15.42 24.84
CA HIS A 490 12.75 -16.85 24.57
C HIS A 490 12.45 -17.25 23.11
N VAL A 491 11.77 -16.38 22.34
CA VAL A 491 11.36 -16.57 20.94
C VAL A 491 12.12 -15.63 20.00
N ARG A 492 12.94 -14.72 20.56
CA ARG A 492 13.76 -13.81 19.76
C ARG A 492 14.53 -14.59 18.69
N PRO A 493 14.50 -14.12 17.42
CA PRO A 493 15.45 -14.62 16.45
C PRO A 493 16.81 -14.39 17.11
N LYS A 494 17.67 -15.40 17.13
CA LYS A 494 19.06 -15.18 17.55
C LYS A 494 19.61 -14.17 16.56
N GLY A 495 19.51 -12.88 16.92
CA GLY A 495 19.87 -11.74 16.09
C GLY A 495 21.25 -11.98 15.50
N LYS A 496 21.48 -11.50 14.26
CA LYS A 496 22.71 -11.72 13.46
C LYS A 496 23.79 -12.27 14.36
N ARG A 497 23.89 -13.61 14.41
CA ARG A 497 25.00 -14.26 15.09
C ARG A 497 26.21 -13.52 14.53
N HIS A 498 27.06 -12.98 15.40
CA HIS A 498 28.45 -12.83 14.99
C HIS A 498 28.77 -14.16 14.33
N SER A 499 29.00 -14.12 13.01
CA SER A 499 29.23 -15.31 12.22
C SER A 499 30.17 -16.20 13.02
N LYS A 500 29.78 -17.46 13.27
CA LYS A 500 30.64 -18.34 14.08
C LYS A 500 32.04 -18.47 13.47
N GLY A 501 32.12 -18.23 12.16
CA GLY A 501 33.28 -18.03 11.30
C GLY A 501 32.83 -17.98 9.83
N HIS A 502 33.64 -17.40 8.96
CA HIS A 502 33.43 -17.37 7.52
C HIS A 502 34.14 -18.56 6.84
N ILE A 503 33.38 -19.44 6.19
CA ILE A 503 33.87 -20.69 5.60
C ILE A 503 33.82 -20.60 4.07
N LEU A 504 34.90 -21.02 3.40
CA LEU A 504 34.91 -21.24 1.97
C LEU A 504 34.73 -22.72 1.67
N LEU A 505 33.66 -23.08 0.96
CA LEU A 505 33.43 -24.42 0.40
C LEU A 505 33.94 -24.49 -1.03
N VAL A 506 34.72 -25.51 -1.35
CA VAL A 506 35.27 -25.74 -2.69
C VAL A 506 34.96 -27.17 -3.12
N ASP A 507 34.16 -27.34 -4.17
CA ASP A 507 33.76 -28.64 -4.70
C ASP A 507 33.20 -28.40 -6.12
N ASP A 508 33.55 -29.22 -7.11
CA ASP A 508 33.07 -29.09 -8.49
C ASP A 508 31.64 -29.62 -8.67
N GLU A 509 31.16 -30.43 -7.72
CA GLU A 509 29.80 -30.91 -7.68
C GLU A 509 28.85 -29.88 -7.04
N THR A 510 28.03 -29.22 -7.86
CA THR A 510 27.10 -28.16 -7.41
C THR A 510 26.12 -28.63 -6.33
N VAL A 511 25.64 -29.87 -6.42
CA VAL A 511 24.71 -30.44 -5.42
C VAL A 511 25.41 -30.63 -4.07
N SER A 512 26.67 -31.10 -4.08
CA SER A 512 27.49 -31.22 -2.86
C SER A 512 27.68 -29.85 -2.20
N LEU A 513 28.07 -28.82 -2.98
CA LEU A 513 28.23 -27.44 -2.50
C LEU A 513 26.97 -26.92 -1.81
N GLU A 514 25.80 -27.05 -2.45
CA GLU A 514 24.54 -26.52 -1.92
C GLU A 514 24.12 -27.21 -0.62
N VAL A 515 24.26 -28.54 -0.55
CA VAL A 515 23.91 -29.33 0.63
C VAL A 515 24.83 -29.00 1.82
N LEU A 516 26.14 -28.96 1.60
CA LEU A 516 27.11 -28.63 2.64
C LEU A 516 26.96 -27.17 3.10
N ALA A 517 26.75 -26.24 2.16
CA ALA A 517 26.47 -24.84 2.47
C ALA A 517 25.21 -24.71 3.32
N HIS A 518 24.15 -25.47 2.99
CA HIS A 518 22.91 -25.47 3.76
C HIS A 518 23.14 -25.94 5.20
N TYR A 519 23.90 -27.02 5.42
CA TYR A 519 24.22 -27.51 6.76
C TYR A 519 25.00 -26.49 7.60
N LEU A 520 25.98 -25.83 7.00
CA LEU A 520 26.83 -24.84 7.68
C LEU A 520 26.08 -23.54 7.96
N LYS A 521 25.29 -23.03 6.99
CA LYS A 521 24.44 -21.84 7.18
C LYS A 521 23.40 -22.07 8.29
N GLN A 522 22.78 -23.25 8.37
CA GLN A 522 21.89 -23.63 9.48
C GLN A 522 22.57 -23.54 10.86
N GLN A 523 23.89 -23.79 10.92
CA GLN A 523 24.67 -23.68 12.16
C GLN A 523 25.18 -22.27 12.48
N GLY A 524 24.89 -21.28 11.63
CA GLY A 524 25.23 -19.87 11.81
C GLY A 524 26.65 -19.50 11.36
N TYR A 525 27.18 -20.21 10.36
CA TYR A 525 28.40 -19.82 9.64
C TYR A 525 28.04 -19.01 8.39
N GLU A 526 28.87 -18.03 8.04
CA GLU A 526 28.86 -17.43 6.70
C GLU A 526 29.57 -18.39 5.75
N VAL A 527 29.04 -18.57 4.54
CA VAL A 527 29.57 -19.56 3.59
C VAL A 527 29.61 -19.01 2.18
N ASP A 528 30.82 -18.94 1.63
CA ASP A 528 31.10 -18.74 0.21
C ASP A 528 31.33 -20.09 -0.47
N MET A 529 30.91 -20.20 -1.73
CA MET A 529 31.11 -21.41 -2.54
C MET A 529 32.04 -21.10 -3.72
N ALA A 530 32.89 -22.06 -4.09
CA ALA A 530 33.74 -22.02 -5.27
C ALA A 530 33.67 -23.38 -6.00
N PRO A 531 33.49 -23.39 -7.32
CA PRO A 531 33.38 -24.62 -8.10
C PRO A 531 34.74 -25.30 -8.39
N ASP A 532 35.86 -24.61 -8.14
CA ASP A 532 37.21 -25.15 -8.31
C ASP A 532 38.21 -24.36 -7.46
N GLY A 533 39.44 -24.87 -7.41
CA GLY A 533 40.50 -24.23 -6.63
C GLY A 533 41.02 -22.89 -7.18
N ILE A 534 40.81 -22.57 -8.47
CA ILE A 534 41.19 -21.27 -9.05
C ILE A 534 40.24 -20.18 -8.54
N VAL A 535 38.93 -20.44 -8.60
CA VAL A 535 37.90 -19.53 -8.06
C VAL A 535 38.08 -19.38 -6.55
N ALA A 536 38.45 -20.46 -5.85
CA ALA A 536 38.77 -20.39 -4.43
C ALA A 536 39.92 -19.41 -4.15
N LEU A 537 41.03 -19.48 -4.91
CA LEU A 537 42.16 -18.55 -4.76
C LEU A 537 41.77 -17.09 -5.05
N MET A 538 40.96 -16.84 -6.08
CA MET A 538 40.45 -15.49 -6.37
C MET A 538 39.61 -14.92 -5.23
N LYS A 539 38.86 -15.76 -4.52
CA LYS A 539 38.07 -15.35 -3.35
C LYS A 539 38.94 -15.10 -2.14
N ILE A 540 39.92 -15.98 -1.88
CA ILE A 540 40.86 -15.86 -0.76
C ILE A 540 41.67 -14.56 -0.82
N ASP A 541 42.00 -14.07 -2.02
CA ASP A 541 42.70 -12.80 -2.20
C ASP A 541 41.83 -11.57 -1.83
N LYS A 542 40.51 -11.69 -1.94
CA LYS A 542 39.56 -10.57 -1.73
C LYS A 542 38.86 -10.61 -0.37
N ILE A 543 38.70 -11.80 0.20
CA ILE A 543 37.84 -12.08 1.35
C ILE A 543 38.64 -12.89 2.39
N LYS A 544 38.51 -12.54 3.67
CA LYS A 544 39.11 -13.32 4.75
C LYS A 544 38.19 -14.47 5.15
N PHE A 545 38.76 -15.68 5.20
CA PHE A 545 38.09 -16.90 5.65
C PHE A 545 38.75 -17.44 6.91
N ASP A 546 37.94 -18.02 7.80
CA ASP A 546 38.38 -18.68 9.03
C ASP A 546 38.65 -20.18 8.82
N LEU A 547 38.08 -20.77 7.76
CA LEU A 547 38.22 -22.18 7.41
C LEU A 547 37.94 -22.40 5.92
N ILE A 548 38.68 -23.32 5.30
CA ILE A 548 38.41 -23.83 3.96
C ILE A 548 38.02 -25.30 4.07
N ILE A 549 36.98 -25.70 3.35
CA ILE A 549 36.61 -27.11 3.17
C ILE A 549 36.65 -27.35 1.66
N SER A 550 37.56 -28.22 1.22
CA SER A 550 37.81 -28.46 -0.20
C SER A 550 37.66 -29.93 -0.52
N ASP A 551 37.00 -30.24 -1.62
CA ASP A 551 37.15 -31.55 -2.24
C ASP A 551 38.58 -31.77 -2.70
N VAL A 552 39.02 -33.02 -2.63
CA VAL A 552 40.33 -33.43 -3.12
C VAL A 552 40.33 -33.52 -4.63
N ALA A 553 39.30 -34.16 -5.22
CA ALA A 553 39.30 -34.53 -6.63
C ALA A 553 38.49 -33.53 -7.46
N MET A 554 39.09 -32.37 -7.76
CA MET A 554 38.47 -31.34 -8.60
C MET A 554 39.24 -31.17 -9.92
N PRO A 555 38.57 -30.82 -11.03
CA PRO A 555 39.23 -30.52 -12.31
C PRO A 555 40.08 -29.24 -12.22
N ASN A 556 41.14 -29.18 -13.04
CA ASN A 556 42.08 -28.07 -13.19
C ASN A 556 43.00 -27.79 -11.99
N PHE A 557 42.44 -27.54 -10.81
CA PHE A 557 43.19 -27.18 -9.61
C PHE A 557 42.59 -27.88 -8.39
N ASP A 558 43.25 -28.96 -7.98
CA ASP A 558 42.73 -29.93 -7.01
C ASP A 558 42.94 -29.46 -5.55
N GLY A 559 42.31 -30.17 -4.60
CA GLY A 559 42.38 -29.80 -3.19
C GLY A 559 43.78 -29.88 -2.58
N TYR A 560 44.65 -30.76 -3.10
CA TYR A 560 46.05 -30.86 -2.66
C TYR A 560 46.89 -29.69 -3.19
N GLN A 561 46.66 -29.28 -4.43
CA GLN A 561 47.30 -28.12 -5.04
C GLN A 561 46.90 -26.83 -4.33
N LEU A 562 45.61 -26.70 -3.95
CA LEU A 562 45.11 -25.60 -3.13
C LEU A 562 45.78 -25.55 -1.76
N LEU A 563 45.85 -26.69 -1.06
CA LEU A 563 46.54 -26.77 0.23
C LEU A 563 48.03 -26.44 0.13
N ALA A 564 48.73 -26.97 -0.88
CA ALA A 564 50.15 -26.70 -1.10
C ALA A 564 50.42 -25.22 -1.43
N TYR A 565 49.54 -24.57 -2.20
CA TYR A 565 49.61 -23.15 -2.51
C TYR A 565 49.43 -22.29 -1.24
N LEU A 566 48.44 -22.62 -0.41
CA LEU A 566 48.18 -21.91 0.85
C LEU A 566 49.35 -22.02 1.82
N SER A 567 49.91 -23.22 1.95
CA SER A 567 51.09 -23.50 2.78
C SER A 567 52.32 -22.72 2.30
N SER A 568 52.59 -22.71 0.99
CA SER A 568 53.74 -22.01 0.40
C SER A 568 53.66 -20.48 0.51
N ASN A 569 52.46 -19.91 0.58
CA ASN A 569 52.24 -18.47 0.76
C ASN A 569 52.03 -18.06 2.23
N ALA A 570 52.35 -18.94 3.19
CA ALA A 570 52.21 -18.71 4.63
C ALA A 570 50.78 -18.30 5.06
N SER A 571 49.75 -18.78 4.34
CA SER A 571 48.36 -18.61 4.74
C SER A 571 48.04 -19.53 5.90
N LYS A 572 47.50 -18.96 6.99
CA LYS A 572 47.18 -19.68 8.24
C LYS A 572 45.75 -20.22 8.30
N ILE A 573 45.06 -20.25 7.17
CA ILE A 573 43.67 -20.68 7.12
C ILE A 573 43.68 -22.22 7.18
N PRO A 574 43.07 -22.85 8.20
CA PRO A 574 42.98 -24.31 8.25
C PRO A 574 42.16 -24.84 7.07
N VAL A 575 42.54 -26.02 6.58
CA VAL A 575 41.87 -26.69 5.46
C VAL A 575 41.40 -28.08 5.88
N ILE A 576 40.10 -28.37 5.67
CA ILE A 576 39.54 -29.72 5.75
C ILE A 576 39.42 -30.27 4.33
N LEU A 577 39.96 -31.45 4.09
CA LEU A 577 39.87 -32.13 2.79
C LEU A 577 38.74 -33.15 2.78
N LEU A 578 37.85 -33.07 1.78
CA LEU A 578 36.84 -34.08 1.51
C LEU A 578 37.43 -35.10 0.53
N THR A 579 37.31 -36.40 0.82
CA THR A 579 37.89 -37.45 -0.02
C THR A 579 36.92 -38.60 -0.26
N GLY A 580 36.82 -39.06 -1.50
CA GLY A 580 36.11 -40.30 -1.83
C GLY A 580 36.93 -41.59 -1.61
N SER A 581 38.23 -41.47 -1.34
CA SER A 581 39.17 -42.59 -1.19
C SER A 581 39.37 -42.95 0.29
N VAL A 582 39.33 -44.24 0.60
CA VAL A 582 39.61 -44.80 1.95
C VAL A 582 41.10 -45.17 2.12
N ASN A 583 41.94 -44.81 1.15
CA ASN A 583 43.32 -45.27 1.08
C ASN A 583 44.20 -44.49 2.08
N LEU A 584 44.85 -45.20 3.01
CA LEU A 584 45.66 -44.61 4.09
C LEU A 584 46.80 -43.72 3.56
N ASN A 585 47.37 -44.03 2.39
CA ASN A 585 48.40 -43.23 1.74
C ASN A 585 47.92 -41.81 1.33
N ASP A 586 46.65 -41.64 0.97
CA ASP A 586 46.11 -40.35 0.51
C ASP A 586 45.84 -39.40 1.69
N GLN A 587 45.54 -39.97 2.86
CA GLN A 587 45.40 -39.24 4.12
C GLN A 587 46.77 -38.83 4.69
N GLU A 588 47.77 -39.70 4.64
CA GLU A 588 49.15 -39.35 4.99
C GLU A 588 49.69 -38.22 4.11
N LYS A 589 49.38 -38.24 2.80
CA LYS A 589 49.85 -37.23 1.85
C LYS A 589 49.43 -35.81 2.23
N GLY A 590 48.17 -35.54 2.55
CA GLY A 590 47.77 -34.17 2.90
C GLY A 590 47.89 -33.83 4.38
N LEU A 591 48.01 -34.80 5.29
CA LEU A 591 48.54 -34.52 6.63
C LEU A 591 49.98 -33.97 6.54
N ASN A 592 50.82 -34.56 5.69
CA ASN A 592 52.17 -34.04 5.41
C ASN A 592 52.17 -32.67 4.71
N LEU A 593 51.08 -32.29 4.03
CA LEU A 593 50.90 -30.96 3.41
C LEU A 593 50.25 -29.93 4.36
N GLY A 594 49.87 -30.33 5.59
CA GLY A 594 49.32 -29.41 6.59
C GLY A 594 47.79 -29.32 6.63
N ALA A 595 47.06 -30.32 6.14
CA ALA A 595 45.61 -30.36 6.28
C ALA A 595 45.21 -30.43 7.78
N ALA A 596 44.21 -29.65 8.17
CA ALA A 596 43.71 -29.63 9.55
C ALA A 596 42.90 -30.89 9.88
N ALA A 597 42.20 -31.46 8.89
CA ALA A 597 41.51 -32.74 9.00
C ALA A 597 41.06 -33.28 7.63
N TYR A 598 40.52 -34.50 7.66
CA TYR A 598 39.87 -35.16 6.54
C TYR A 598 38.45 -35.59 6.87
N LEU A 599 37.60 -35.60 5.85
CA LEU A 599 36.27 -36.17 5.94
C LEU A 599 35.98 -37.03 4.71
N GLN A 600 35.51 -38.25 4.94
CA GLN A 600 35.21 -39.19 3.87
C GLN A 600 33.86 -38.85 3.23
N LYS A 601 33.79 -38.87 1.88
CA LYS A 601 32.53 -38.79 1.11
C LYS A 601 31.86 -40.18 1.10
N PRO A 602 30.52 -40.29 1.26
CA PRO A 602 29.56 -39.20 1.45
C PRO A 602 29.69 -38.54 2.82
N VAL A 603 29.63 -37.21 2.83
CA VAL A 603 29.87 -36.41 4.04
C VAL A 603 28.73 -36.57 5.04
N ASP A 604 29.04 -37.13 6.21
CA ASP A 604 28.11 -37.17 7.34
C ASP A 604 27.95 -35.77 7.96
N LYS A 605 26.70 -35.33 8.10
CA LYS A 605 26.35 -34.01 8.62
C LYS A 605 26.84 -33.81 10.06
N VAL A 606 26.71 -34.81 10.93
CA VAL A 606 27.08 -34.69 12.35
C VAL A 606 28.59 -34.53 12.45
N LEU A 607 29.34 -35.41 11.78
CA LEU A 607 30.81 -35.37 11.77
C LEU A 607 31.35 -34.07 11.17
N LEU A 608 30.79 -33.57 10.06
CA LEU A 608 31.17 -32.30 9.47
C LEU A 608 31.06 -31.15 10.49
N LEU A 609 29.92 -31.05 11.17
CA LEU A 609 29.63 -29.95 12.08
C LEU A 609 30.48 -30.02 13.35
N GLU A 610 30.72 -31.21 13.88
CA GLU A 610 31.64 -31.43 15.01
C GLU A 610 33.07 -31.03 14.64
N LEU A 611 33.53 -31.44 13.46
CA LEU A 611 34.89 -31.17 12.99
C LEU A 611 35.15 -29.68 12.75
N VAL A 612 34.23 -29.00 12.06
CA VAL A 612 34.28 -27.55 11.83
C VAL A 612 34.31 -26.79 13.15
N THR A 613 33.45 -27.18 14.10
CA THR A 613 33.37 -26.53 15.41
C THR A 613 34.66 -26.72 16.20
N ARG A 614 35.25 -27.92 16.16
CA ARG A 614 36.51 -28.23 16.84
C ARG A 614 37.69 -27.43 16.28
N ILE A 615 37.90 -27.44 14.96
CA ILE A 615 39.02 -26.74 14.31
C ILE A 615 38.93 -25.23 14.55
N LEU A 616 37.76 -24.62 14.35
CA LEU A 616 37.60 -23.18 14.59
C LEU A 616 37.83 -22.78 16.05
N LYS A 617 37.55 -23.68 17.00
CA LYS A 617 37.86 -23.46 18.42
C LYS A 617 39.37 -23.56 18.70
N GLU A 618 40.05 -24.53 18.09
CA GLU A 618 41.50 -24.73 18.22
C GLU A 618 42.30 -23.56 17.61
N VAL A 619 41.85 -23.02 16.47
CA VAL A 619 42.44 -21.82 15.83
C VAL A 619 42.29 -20.59 16.73
N LYS A 620 41.08 -20.36 17.30
CA LYS A 620 40.85 -19.26 18.25
C LYS A 620 41.67 -19.38 19.53
N ALA A 621 41.99 -20.61 19.95
CA ALA A 621 42.84 -20.89 21.11
C ALA A 621 44.35 -20.85 20.80
N GLY A 622 44.75 -20.66 19.54
CA GLY A 622 46.16 -20.66 19.10
C GLY A 622 46.82 -22.04 19.09
N ALA A 623 46.03 -23.12 19.15
CA ALA A 623 46.49 -24.50 19.17
C ALA A 623 46.73 -25.09 17.76
N LEU A 624 46.05 -24.56 16.74
CA LEU A 624 46.45 -24.69 15.33
C LEU A 624 47.07 -23.37 14.87
N LYS A 625 48.22 -23.45 14.18
CA LYS A 625 48.97 -22.29 13.68
C LYS A 625 49.06 -22.27 12.17
#